data_AF-A0A177LRP3-F1
#
_entry.id   AF-A0A177LRP3-F1
#
_cell.length_a   1.000
_cell.length_b   1.000
_cell.length_c   1.000
_cell.angle_alpha   90.00
_cell.angle_beta   90.00
_cell.angle_gamma   90.00
#
_symmetry.space_group_name_H-M   'P 1'
#
loop_
_entity.id
_entity.type
_entity.pdbx_description
1 polymer ?
#
loop_
_entity_poly.entity_id
_entity_poly.type
_entity_poly.pdbx_seq_one_letter_code
_entity_poly.pdbx_strand_id
1 'polypeptide(L)'
;MQKIVKQGRYKYSDIQYEKIIIVEQDWDELYEEGYSDFVPNLNDKGLVYFIHFSDYWLNEYGNISSRSISIPFLSEKDALKYASLNVNGLSWDKLDLEKLLSISQKLPHRGKLLIA
;
A
#
# COMPACT_ATOMS: atom_id res chain seq x y z
N MET A 1 4.34 8.88 4.90
CA MET A 1 3.17 8.07 5.30
C MET A 1 2.88 7.03 4.22
N GLN A 2 2.66 5.77 4.61
CA GLN A 2 2.30 4.68 3.69
C GLN A 2 0.89 4.14 3.92
N LYS A 3 0.22 3.73 2.85
CA LYS A 3 -1.15 3.18 2.89
C LYS A 3 -1.32 2.04 1.88
N ILE A 4 -1.84 0.90 2.35
CA ILE A 4 -2.29 -0.18 1.45
C ILE A 4 -3.58 0.28 0.75
N VAL A 5 -3.53 0.46 -0.56
CA VAL A 5 -4.69 0.81 -1.39
C VAL A 5 -5.32 -0.42 -2.04
N LYS A 6 -4.53 -1.47 -2.26
CA LYS A 6 -5.01 -2.76 -2.78
C LYS A 6 -4.29 -3.93 -2.14
N GLN A 7 -5.00 -5.02 -1.95
CA GLN A 7 -4.46 -6.29 -1.48
C GLN A 7 -5.09 -7.44 -2.24
N GLY A 8 -4.34 -8.52 -2.41
CA GLY A 8 -4.81 -9.72 -3.09
C GLY A 8 -3.79 -10.84 -3.02
N ARG A 9 -3.93 -11.78 -3.94
CA ARG A 9 -3.03 -12.93 -4.09
C ARG A 9 -2.69 -13.16 -5.55
N TYR A 10 -1.52 -13.74 -5.78
CA TYR A 10 -1.07 -14.17 -7.10
C TYR A 10 -0.55 -15.60 -7.07
N LYS A 11 -0.57 -16.28 -8.22
CA LYS A 11 -0.08 -17.64 -8.35
C LYS A 11 1.45 -17.61 -8.46
N TYR A 12 2.14 -17.95 -7.37
CA TYR A 12 3.60 -18.03 -7.31
C TYR A 12 4.12 -19.34 -7.91
N SER A 13 3.42 -20.45 -7.64
CA SER A 13 3.69 -21.78 -8.22
C SER A 13 2.38 -22.52 -8.48
N ASP A 14 2.44 -23.72 -9.05
CA ASP A 14 1.24 -24.50 -9.38
C ASP A 14 0.32 -24.80 -8.20
N ILE A 15 0.88 -24.86 -6.99
CA ILE A 15 0.16 -25.18 -5.76
C ILE A 15 0.15 -24.03 -4.74
N GLN A 16 0.83 -22.92 -5.02
CA GLN A 16 1.06 -21.85 -4.04
C GLN A 16 0.60 -20.49 -4.56
N TYR A 17 -0.22 -19.83 -3.75
CA TYR A 17 -0.61 -18.45 -3.94
C TYR A 17 0.01 -17.59 -2.84
N GLU A 18 0.63 -16.48 -3.25
CA GLU A 18 1.28 -15.54 -2.35
C GLU A 18 0.60 -14.18 -2.37
N LYS A 19 0.86 -13.37 -1.35
CA LYS A 19 0.24 -12.06 -1.20
C LYS A 19 0.78 -11.08 -2.24
N ILE A 20 -0.05 -10.13 -2.63
CA ILE A 20 0.35 -8.96 -3.40
C ILE A 20 -0.39 -7.76 -2.85
N ILE A 21 0.31 -6.64 -2.67
CA ILE A 21 -0.27 -5.39 -2.22
C ILE A 21 0.16 -4.25 -3.13
N ILE A 22 -0.69 -3.24 -3.24
CA ILE A 22 -0.35 -1.93 -3.79
C ILE A 22 -0.35 -0.95 -2.63
N VAL A 23 0.77 -0.25 -2.47
CA VAL A 23 1.00 0.73 -1.42
C VAL A 23 1.15 2.09 -2.06
N GLU A 24 0.33 3.03 -1.60
CA GLU A 24 0.54 4.45 -1.80
C GLU A 24 1.55 4.93 -0.75
N GLN A 25 2.59 5.60 -1.18
CA GLN A 25 3.62 6.15 -0.33
C GLN A 25 3.82 7.64 -0.63
N ASP A 26 3.75 8.42 0.43
CA ASP A 26 4.23 9.80 0.45
C ASP A 26 5.76 9.80 0.56
N TRP A 27 6.42 10.52 -0.33
CA TRP A 27 7.87 10.54 -0.42
C TRP A 27 8.57 11.30 0.70
N ASP A 28 7.89 12.26 1.32
CA ASP A 28 8.50 13.09 2.38
C ASP A 28 9.04 12.26 3.55
N GLU A 29 8.56 11.01 3.71
CA GLU A 29 9.01 10.06 4.73
C GLU A 29 10.46 9.56 4.58
N LEU A 30 11.07 9.64 3.39
CA LEU A 30 12.46 9.21 3.17
C LEU A 30 13.46 10.37 3.04
N TYR A 31 12.98 11.58 2.73
CA TYR A 31 13.84 12.74 2.52
C TYR A 31 14.17 13.49 3.81
N GLU A 32 13.28 13.50 4.81
CA GLU A 32 13.59 14.06 6.14
C GLU A 32 14.76 13.32 6.83
N GLU A 33 15.03 12.07 6.43
CA GLU A 33 16.12 11.26 6.98
C GLU A 33 17.39 11.22 6.10
N GLY A 34 17.42 11.92 4.95
CA GLY A 34 18.64 12.14 4.16
C GLY A 34 19.18 10.94 3.37
N TYR A 35 18.34 9.94 3.04
CA TYR A 35 18.78 8.68 2.44
C TYR A 35 18.94 8.68 0.90
N SER A 36 18.69 9.79 0.19
CA SER A 36 18.88 9.83 -1.27
C SER A 36 19.10 11.24 -1.83
N ASP A 37 20.17 11.40 -2.61
CA ASP A 37 20.46 12.62 -3.40
C ASP A 37 19.64 12.69 -4.71
N PHE A 38 18.86 11.65 -5.03
CA PHE A 38 18.07 11.59 -6.26
C PHE A 38 16.66 12.13 -6.06
N VAL A 39 16.26 13.02 -6.96
CA VAL A 39 14.86 13.48 -7.02
C VAL A 39 13.99 12.27 -7.39
N PRO A 40 13.04 11.87 -6.54
CA PRO A 40 12.12 10.79 -6.86
C PRO A 40 11.23 11.12 -8.05
N ASN A 41 10.83 10.08 -8.77
CA ASN A 41 9.77 10.22 -9.77
C ASN A 41 8.41 10.13 -9.07
N LEU A 42 7.86 11.28 -8.69
CA LEU A 42 6.58 11.42 -7.99
C LEU A 42 5.52 11.98 -8.93
N ASN A 43 4.26 11.72 -8.62
CA ASN A 43 3.16 12.40 -9.29
C ASN A 43 2.96 13.82 -8.76
N ASP A 44 2.03 14.56 -9.38
CA ASP A 44 1.72 15.96 -9.02
C ASP A 44 1.27 16.18 -7.56
N LYS A 45 1.03 15.11 -6.80
CA LYS A 45 0.67 15.13 -5.38
C LYS A 45 1.82 14.75 -4.45
N GLY A 46 3.02 14.52 -4.97
CA GLY A 46 4.17 14.04 -4.19
C GLY A 46 4.09 12.55 -3.82
N LEU A 47 3.23 11.77 -4.50
CA LEU A 47 3.00 10.36 -4.17
C LEU A 47 3.64 9.42 -5.21
N VAL A 48 3.94 8.20 -4.75
CA VAL A 48 4.33 7.06 -5.57
C VAL A 48 3.54 5.82 -5.15
N TYR A 49 3.26 4.93 -6.10
CA TYR A 49 2.57 3.67 -5.86
C TYR A 49 3.51 2.50 -6.09
N PHE A 50 3.68 1.63 -5.09
CA PHE A 50 4.51 0.45 -5.17
C PHE A 50 3.68 -0.82 -5.18
N ILE A 51 4.04 -1.75 -6.06
CA ILE A 51 3.57 -3.14 -5.97
C ILE A 51 4.57 -3.93 -5.14
N HIS A 52 4.13 -4.52 -4.03
CA HIS A 52 4.93 -5.47 -3.25
C HIS A 52 4.36 -6.88 -3.38
N PHE A 53 5.27 -7.85 -3.47
CA PHE A 53 4.95 -9.26 -3.56
C PHE A 53 5.36 -9.99 -2.28
N SER A 54 4.59 -11.00 -1.91
CA SER A 54 4.96 -12.02 -0.93
C SER A 54 5.13 -11.48 0.49
N ASP A 55 6.38 -11.28 0.94
CA ASP A 55 6.72 -10.99 2.33
C ASP A 55 6.82 -9.47 2.55
N TYR A 56 5.91 -8.95 3.35
CA TYR A 56 5.94 -7.60 3.87
C TYR A 56 5.52 -7.59 5.34
N TRP A 57 6.10 -6.67 6.11
CA TRP A 57 5.77 -6.45 7.52
C TRP A 57 5.73 -4.95 7.81
N LEU A 58 5.15 -4.59 8.96
CA LEU A 58 5.26 -3.23 9.49
C LEU A 58 6.52 -3.17 10.36
N ASN A 59 7.41 -2.21 10.10
CA ASN A 59 8.57 -1.94 10.94
C ASN A 59 8.18 -1.23 12.25
N GLU A 60 9.17 -0.93 13.08
CA GLU A 60 9.00 -0.24 14.37
C GLU A 60 8.36 1.15 14.26
N TYR A 61 8.36 1.75 13.08
CA TYR A 61 7.75 3.05 12.77
C TYR A 61 6.34 2.92 12.18
N GLY A 62 5.83 1.69 11.98
CA GLY A 62 4.54 1.43 11.37
C GLY A 62 4.55 1.46 9.83
N ASN A 63 5.73 1.47 9.23
CA ASN A 63 5.92 1.50 7.77
C ASN A 63 6.04 0.10 7.19
N ILE A 64 5.45 -0.09 6.02
CA ILE A 64 5.55 -1.28 5.19
C ILE A 64 6.98 -1.43 4.69
N SER A 65 7.62 -2.48 5.19
CA SER A 65 8.89 -3.01 4.70
C SER A 65 8.62 -4.29 3.93
N SER A 66 9.31 -4.48 2.81
CA SER A 66 9.27 -5.72 2.04
C SER A 66 10.68 -6.15 1.64
N ARG A 67 10.92 -7.46 1.62
CA ARG A 67 12.17 -8.05 1.06
C ARG A 67 12.09 -8.23 -0.46
N SER A 68 10.93 -7.98 -1.04
CA SER A 68 10.65 -8.25 -2.45
C SER A 68 10.94 -7.06 -3.33
N ILE A 69 11.13 -7.35 -4.62
CA ILE A 69 11.22 -6.33 -5.67
C ILE A 69 9.95 -5.47 -5.63
N SER A 70 10.14 -4.16 -5.56
CA SER A 70 9.06 -3.18 -5.58
C SER A 70 9.11 -2.42 -6.89
N ILE A 71 7.97 -2.31 -7.59
CA ILE A 71 7.88 -1.62 -8.88
C ILE A 71 7.11 -0.31 -8.67
N PRO A 72 7.74 0.86 -8.91
CA PRO A 72 7.10 2.17 -8.71
C PRO A 72 6.21 2.57 -9.90
N PHE A 73 5.10 3.25 -9.60
CA PHE A 73 4.17 3.85 -10.55
C PHE A 73 3.70 5.22 -10.07
N LEU A 74 3.39 6.12 -11.01
CA LEU A 74 2.88 7.45 -10.71
C LEU A 74 1.37 7.47 -10.41
N SER A 75 0.65 6.37 -10.67
CA SER A 75 -0.77 6.25 -10.38
C SER A 75 -1.17 4.84 -9.94
N GLU A 76 -2.18 4.73 -9.07
CA GLU A 76 -2.79 3.46 -8.67
C GLU A 76 -3.29 2.68 -9.90
N LYS A 77 -3.85 3.40 -10.88
CA LYS A 77 -4.41 2.80 -12.10
C LYS A 77 -3.33 2.10 -12.93
N ASP A 78 -2.15 2.70 -13.05
CA ASP A 78 -1.05 2.11 -13.80
C ASP A 78 -0.47 0.90 -13.07
N ALA A 79 -0.34 0.97 -11.74
CA ALA A 79 0.05 -0.17 -10.91
C ALA A 79 -0.93 -1.35 -11.07
N LEU A 80 -2.24 -1.07 -10.98
CA LEU A 80 -3.29 -2.07 -11.19
C LEU A 80 -3.24 -2.67 -12.60
N LYS A 81 -3.12 -1.82 -13.63
CA LYS A 81 -3.03 -2.27 -15.02
C LYS A 81 -1.80 -3.15 -15.23
N TYR A 82 -0.65 -2.75 -14.70
CA TYR A 82 0.57 -3.55 -14.77
C TYR A 82 0.38 -4.90 -14.10
N ALA A 83 -0.18 -4.93 -12.89
CA ALA A 83 -0.44 -6.17 -12.16
C ALA A 83 -1.36 -7.10 -12.96
N SER A 84 -2.48 -6.59 -13.48
CA SER A 84 -3.43 -7.38 -14.27
C SER A 84 -2.84 -7.96 -15.55
N LEU A 85 -1.86 -7.28 -16.15
CA LEU A 85 -1.22 -7.74 -17.39
C LEU A 85 -0.05 -8.70 -17.15
N ASN A 86 0.67 -8.56 -16.04
CA ASN A 86 1.96 -9.22 -15.83
C ASN A 86 1.96 -10.24 -14.69
N VAL A 87 0.94 -10.26 -13.84
CA VAL A 87 0.90 -11.12 -12.65
C VAL A 87 -0.05 -12.29 -12.88
N ASN A 88 0.52 -13.50 -12.92
CA ASN A 88 -0.23 -14.72 -13.18
C ASN A 88 -1.18 -15.08 -12.01
N GLY A 89 -2.38 -15.54 -12.35
CA GLY A 89 -3.38 -15.97 -11.36
C GLY A 89 -3.73 -14.89 -10.33
N LEU A 90 -3.63 -13.61 -10.71
CA LEU A 90 -3.94 -12.49 -9.84
C LEU A 90 -5.42 -12.48 -9.46
N SER A 91 -5.68 -12.44 -8.15
CA SER A 91 -7.01 -12.24 -7.58
C SER A 91 -6.91 -11.15 -6.52
N TRP A 92 -7.59 -10.04 -6.75
CA TRP A 92 -7.73 -8.99 -5.76
C TRP A 92 -8.77 -9.36 -4.72
N ASP A 93 -8.48 -9.06 -3.45
CA ASP A 93 -9.49 -9.19 -2.41
C ASP A 93 -10.61 -8.19 -2.70
N LYS A 94 -11.86 -8.65 -2.53
CA LYS A 94 -12.99 -7.73 -2.48
C LYS A 94 -12.77 -6.84 -1.26
N LEU A 95 -12.96 -5.54 -1.41
CA LEU A 95 -12.99 -4.63 -0.26
C LEU A 95 -14.11 -5.11 0.65
N ASP A 96 -13.77 -5.76 1.76
CA ASP A 96 -14.71 -6.07 2.83
C ASP A 96 -15.13 -4.76 3.48
N LEU A 97 -16.16 -4.13 2.92
CA LEU A 97 -16.83 -2.97 3.50
C LEU A 97 -17.24 -3.24 4.95
N GLU A 98 -17.57 -4.49 5.29
CA GLU A 98 -17.89 -4.93 6.64
C GLU A 98 -16.71 -4.79 7.62
N LYS A 99 -15.48 -5.04 7.16
CA LYS A 99 -14.28 -4.92 7.99
C LYS A 99 -13.98 -3.45 8.30
N LEU A 100 -14.15 -2.56 7.32
CA LEU A 100 -14.03 -1.11 7.51
C LEU A 100 -15.13 -0.53 8.43
N LEU A 101 -16.37 -1.01 8.30
CA LEU A 101 -17.48 -0.62 9.19
C LEU A 101 -17.24 -1.08 10.63
N SER A 102 -16.70 -2.28 10.84
CA SER A 102 -16.38 -2.78 12.18
C SER A 102 -15.24 -2.02 12.88
N ILE A 103 -14.31 -1.46 12.11
CA ILE A 103 -13.23 -0.59 12.63
C ILE A 103 -13.79 0.79 12.97
N SER A 104 -14.67 1.35 12.14
CA SER A 104 -15.33 2.64 12.40
C SER A 104 -16.21 2.63 13.66
N GLN A 105 -16.82 1.48 14.00
CA GLN A 105 -17.64 1.34 15.20
C GLN A 105 -16.84 1.11 16.50
N LYS A 106 -15.53 0.79 16.39
CA LYS A 106 -14.65 0.57 17.55
C LYS A 106 -13.86 1.81 17.97
N LEU A 107 -13.97 2.92 17.27
CA LEU A 107 -13.40 4.20 17.70
C LEU A 107 -14.36 4.84 18.72
N PRO A 108 -13.99 4.98 20.01
CA PRO A 108 -14.79 5.78 20.93
C PRO A 108 -14.78 7.23 20.42
N HIS A 109 -15.95 7.86 20.37
CA HIS A 109 -16.12 9.28 20.07
C HIS A 109 -15.15 10.14 20.91
N ARG A 110 -13.97 10.44 20.37
CA ARG A 110 -13.14 11.52 20.90
C ARG A 110 -13.62 12.81 20.28
N GLY A 111 -14.31 13.60 21.10
CA GLY A 111 -14.46 15.04 20.91
C GLY A 111 -15.87 15.48 20.52
N LYS A 112 -16.81 15.48 21.47
CA LYS A 112 -17.68 16.66 21.58
C LYS A 112 -16.87 17.73 22.28
N LEU A 113 -16.27 18.60 21.46
CA LEU A 113 -15.77 19.90 21.87
C LEU A 113 -16.94 20.63 22.55
N LEU A 114 -16.76 21.05 23.80
CA LEU A 114 -17.61 22.07 24.40
C LEU A 114 -17.52 23.32 23.51
N ILE A 115 -18.67 23.83 23.08
CA ILE A 115 -18.79 25.21 22.62
C ILE A 115 -19.89 25.84 23.48
N ALA A 116 -19.43 26.78 24.31
CA ALA A 116 -20.13 27.85 25.03
C ALA A 116 -21.33 27.47 25.93
#